data_AF-A0A3D4Y6N5-F1
#
_entry.id   AF-A0A3D4Y6N5-F1
#
_cell.length_a   1.000
_cell.length_b   1.000
_cell.length_c   1.000
_cell.angle_alpha   90.00
_cell.angle_beta   90.00
_cell.angle_gamma   90.00
#
_symmetry.space_group_name_H-M   'P 1'
#
loop_
_entity.id
_entity.type
_entity.pdbx_description
1 polymer ?
#
loop_
_entity_poly.entity_id
_entity_poly.type
_entity_poly.pdbx_seq_one_letter_code
_entity_poly.pdbx_strand_id
1 'polypeptide(L)'
;MWEKTMGELILCNQNMAAFPYYVEEAAIGVYSLEELSYYICHNVYLLRSDFMNEDLCNWLERELKLKDAADALREIVRKGGTLSEFVTCLLSQSGYCDRMQIAQIAQQIAELEHKSEYECSKIRADRYVTNGRYAAAIAAYRTLLANQAAENPILVGNVWHNMGKAYTGLFRFREAADCYRKAYGLNENPESLRECLYAYRCLHDDDGFKNTAAECGMTAEEAAEAAHRLSELSRTEEIRQFEEQVDGLFADGQEDEIAGMLAEWKDTYRKNCRI
;
A
#
# COMPACT_ATOMS: atom_id res chain seq x y z
N MET A 1 13.41 10.87 22.84
CA MET A 1 13.99 9.52 22.97
C MET A 1 12.88 8.53 22.71
N TRP A 2 12.89 7.93 21.52
CA TRP A 2 11.91 6.94 21.09
C TRP A 2 12.50 5.56 21.33
N GLU A 3 12.22 4.98 22.48
CA GLU A 3 12.40 3.54 22.66
C GLU A 3 11.13 2.84 22.17
N LYS A 4 11.19 2.33 20.94
CA LYS A 4 10.35 1.20 20.53
C LYS A 4 10.73 0.03 21.42
N THR A 5 9.96 -0.21 22.47
CA THR A 5 10.04 -1.48 23.19
C THR A 5 9.65 -2.61 22.24
N MET A 6 10.58 -3.55 22.14
CA MET A 6 10.47 -4.93 21.65
C MET A 6 9.06 -5.52 21.74
N GLY A 7 8.70 -6.29 20.71
CA GLY A 7 7.37 -6.88 20.50
C GLY A 7 6.66 -7.32 21.77
N GLU A 8 5.51 -6.69 22.02
CA GLU A 8 4.57 -7.17 23.02
C GLU A 8 4.12 -8.58 22.61
N LEU A 9 4.52 -9.53 23.43
CA LEU A 9 4.15 -10.93 23.29
C LEU A 9 2.70 -11.03 23.73
N ILE A 10 1.77 -10.86 22.78
CA ILE A 10 0.35 -11.12 23.01
C ILE A 10 0.22 -12.64 23.18
N LEU A 11 0.18 -13.09 24.44
CA LEU A 11 -0.22 -14.45 24.77
C LEU A 11 -1.63 -14.64 24.21
N CYS A 12 -1.76 -15.47 23.17
CA CYS A 12 -3.05 -15.98 22.71
C CYS A 12 -3.67 -16.69 23.91
N ASN A 13 -4.59 -16.01 24.60
CA ASN A 13 -5.00 -16.41 25.94
C ASN A 13 -6.24 -17.31 25.89
N GLN A 14 -6.70 -17.68 24.68
CA GLN A 14 -7.91 -18.46 24.46
C GLN A 14 -7.74 -19.51 23.36
N ASN A 15 -8.54 -20.58 23.48
CA ASN A 15 -8.56 -21.79 22.67
C ASN A 15 -8.10 -21.60 21.22
N MET A 16 -7.08 -22.34 20.81
CA MET A 16 -6.76 -22.51 19.40
C MET A 16 -7.81 -23.42 18.75
N ALA A 17 -8.36 -23.00 17.62
CA ALA A 17 -9.25 -23.81 16.80
C ALA A 17 -8.56 -25.10 16.34
N ALA A 18 -9.30 -26.21 16.30
CA ALA A 18 -8.79 -27.44 15.71
C ALA A 18 -8.78 -27.33 14.18
N PHE A 19 -9.79 -26.64 13.62
CA PHE A 19 -9.87 -26.31 12.20
C PHE A 19 -9.82 -24.80 12.00
N PRO A 20 -8.90 -24.29 11.16
CA PRO A 20 -8.77 -22.85 10.96
C PRO A 20 -9.95 -22.27 10.20
N TYR A 21 -10.24 -20.99 10.45
CA TYR A 21 -11.00 -20.19 9.51
C TYR A 21 -10.07 -19.83 8.35
N TYR A 22 -10.42 -20.23 7.14
CA TYR A 22 -9.61 -19.96 5.97
C TYR A 22 -10.02 -18.64 5.34
N VAL A 23 -9.09 -17.67 5.33
CA VAL A 23 -9.28 -16.41 4.62
C VAL A 23 -8.81 -16.60 3.19
N GLU A 24 -9.75 -16.74 2.26
CA GLU A 24 -9.48 -17.11 0.87
C GLU A 24 -8.56 -16.11 0.17
N GLU A 25 -8.78 -14.80 0.36
CA GLU A 25 -8.03 -13.75 -0.33
C GLU A 25 -6.55 -13.71 0.04
N ALA A 26 -6.23 -14.09 1.27
CA ALA A 26 -4.87 -14.12 1.78
C ALA A 26 -4.24 -15.52 1.73
N ALA A 27 -5.04 -16.56 1.40
CA ALA A 27 -4.66 -17.96 1.46
C ALA A 27 -4.04 -18.37 2.81
N ILE A 28 -4.61 -17.85 3.91
CA ILE A 28 -4.15 -18.12 5.28
C ILE A 28 -5.22 -18.84 6.09
N GLY A 29 -4.79 -19.78 6.93
CA GLY A 29 -5.61 -20.36 7.99
C GLY A 29 -5.41 -19.59 9.29
N VAL A 30 -6.49 -19.14 9.88
CA VAL A 30 -6.52 -18.40 11.14
C VAL A 30 -7.08 -19.32 12.24
N TYR A 31 -6.36 -19.46 13.34
CA TYR A 31 -6.63 -20.43 14.40
C TYR A 31 -7.12 -19.81 15.69
N SER A 32 -6.89 -18.52 15.91
CA SER A 32 -7.36 -17.82 17.10
C SER A 32 -8.08 -16.53 16.74
N LEU A 33 -8.82 -16.00 17.71
CA LEU A 33 -9.46 -14.70 17.54
C LEU A 33 -8.42 -13.57 17.44
N GLU A 34 -7.28 -13.70 18.11
CA GLU A 34 -6.16 -12.76 18.04
C GLU A 34 -5.50 -12.76 16.65
N GLU A 35 -5.33 -13.93 16.02
CA GLU A 35 -4.83 -14.01 14.64
C GLU A 35 -5.83 -13.39 13.65
N LEU A 36 -7.13 -13.57 13.88
CA LEU A 36 -8.17 -12.93 13.07
C LEU A 36 -8.15 -11.42 13.24
N SER A 37 -8.03 -10.94 14.49
CA SER A 37 -7.88 -9.52 14.81
C SER A 37 -6.61 -8.94 14.19
N TYR A 38 -5.48 -9.67 14.23
CA TYR A 38 -4.25 -9.27 13.56
C TYR A 38 -4.48 -9.11 12.06
N TYR A 39 -5.12 -10.10 11.41
CA TYR A 39 -5.44 -10.04 9.99
C TYR A 39 -6.28 -8.80 9.66
N ILE A 40 -7.36 -8.56 10.39
CA ILE A 40 -8.24 -7.40 10.22
C ILE A 40 -7.45 -6.10 10.40
N CYS A 41 -6.75 -5.93 11.53
CA CYS A 41 -6.05 -4.69 11.87
C CYS A 41 -4.94 -4.37 10.81
N HIS A 42 -4.43 -5.35 10.05
CA HIS A 42 -3.43 -5.14 8.97
C HIS A 42 -3.99 -5.16 7.54
N ASN A 43 -5.23 -5.62 7.33
CA ASN A 43 -5.84 -5.80 6.02
C ASN A 43 -7.21 -5.13 5.90
N VAL A 44 -7.48 -4.09 6.71
CA VAL A 44 -8.77 -3.34 6.74
C VAL A 44 -9.31 -3.02 5.35
N TYR A 45 -8.44 -2.58 4.43
CA TYR A 45 -8.82 -2.19 3.07
C TYR A 45 -9.20 -3.38 2.16
N LEU A 46 -8.79 -4.60 2.51
CA LEU A 46 -9.16 -5.81 1.76
C LEU A 46 -10.51 -6.36 2.21
N LEU A 47 -11.01 -5.94 3.38
CA LEU A 47 -12.32 -6.39 3.89
C LEU A 47 -13.44 -5.88 2.98
N ARG A 48 -14.30 -6.80 2.58
CA ARG A 48 -15.47 -6.59 1.75
C ARG A 48 -16.72 -7.01 2.55
N SER A 49 -17.91 -6.70 2.02
CA SER A 49 -19.17 -7.01 2.70
C SER A 49 -19.44 -8.51 2.85
N ASP A 50 -18.84 -9.35 2.00
CA ASP A 50 -18.86 -10.81 2.10
C ASP A 50 -18.08 -11.36 3.32
N PHE A 51 -17.24 -10.54 3.97
CA PHE A 51 -16.63 -10.87 5.25
C PHE A 51 -17.68 -11.04 6.37
N MET A 52 -18.84 -10.38 6.26
CA MET A 52 -19.97 -10.56 7.17
C MET A 52 -20.78 -11.81 6.82
N ASN A 53 -20.20 -12.99 7.05
CA ASN A 53 -20.81 -14.26 6.67
C ASN A 53 -21.09 -15.19 7.85
N GLU A 54 -21.98 -16.15 7.59
CA GLU A 54 -22.42 -17.15 8.56
C GLU A 54 -21.32 -18.17 8.88
N ASP A 55 -20.40 -18.44 7.96
CA ASP A 55 -19.31 -19.39 8.14
C ASP A 55 -18.33 -18.91 9.22
N LEU A 56 -18.00 -17.62 9.23
CA LEU A 56 -17.21 -16.98 10.27
C LEU A 56 -17.91 -17.08 11.63
N CYS A 57 -19.22 -16.81 11.68
CA CYS A 57 -20.00 -16.91 12.92
C CYS A 57 -20.03 -18.37 13.45
N ASN A 58 -20.21 -19.34 12.55
CA ASN A 58 -20.16 -20.76 12.87
C ASN A 58 -18.79 -21.19 13.40
N TRP A 59 -17.70 -20.67 12.82
CA TRP A 59 -16.35 -20.94 13.29
C TRP A 59 -16.12 -20.41 14.70
N LEU A 60 -16.52 -19.16 14.98
CA LEU A 60 -16.43 -18.57 16.33
C LEU A 60 -17.20 -19.39 17.37
N GLU A 61 -18.42 -19.82 17.04
CA GLU A 61 -19.26 -20.63 17.94
C GLU A 61 -18.70 -22.03 18.15
N ARG A 62 -18.29 -22.72 17.07
CA ARG A 62 -17.96 -24.15 17.13
C ARG A 62 -16.51 -24.42 17.47
N GLU A 63 -15.57 -23.70 16.87
CA GLU A 63 -14.15 -23.92 17.06
C GLU A 63 -13.63 -23.16 18.28
N LEU A 64 -13.95 -21.88 18.41
CA LEU A 64 -13.49 -21.06 19.54
C LEU A 64 -14.38 -21.13 20.79
N LYS A 65 -15.58 -21.72 20.67
CA LYS A 65 -16.60 -21.79 21.74
C LYS A 65 -17.11 -20.42 22.18
N LEU A 66 -17.05 -19.42 21.31
CA LEU A 66 -17.49 -18.04 21.54
C LEU A 66 -18.93 -17.84 21.04
N LYS A 67 -19.87 -18.57 21.64
CA LYS A 67 -21.28 -18.52 21.21
C LYS A 67 -21.90 -17.13 21.34
N ASP A 68 -21.69 -16.45 22.46
CA ASP A 68 -22.28 -15.12 22.70
C ASP A 68 -21.77 -14.08 21.68
N ALA A 69 -20.49 -14.18 21.29
CA ALA A 69 -19.90 -13.35 20.24
C ALA A 69 -20.52 -13.66 18.87
N ALA A 70 -20.64 -14.94 18.50
CA ALA A 70 -21.26 -15.36 17.25
C ALA A 70 -22.72 -14.89 17.15
N ASP A 71 -23.50 -15.02 18.23
CA ASP A 71 -24.90 -14.58 18.28
C ASP A 71 -25.02 -13.05 18.18
N ALA A 72 -24.11 -12.28 18.81
CA ALA A 72 -24.06 -10.83 18.66
C ALA A 72 -23.76 -10.41 17.21
N LEU A 73 -22.83 -11.08 16.54
CA LEU A 73 -22.50 -10.83 15.14
C LEU A 73 -23.65 -11.18 14.19
N ARG A 74 -24.32 -12.32 14.40
CA ARG A 74 -25.53 -12.69 13.65
C ARG A 74 -26.66 -11.69 13.82
N GLU A 75 -26.84 -11.15 15.02
CA GLU A 75 -27.85 -10.11 15.27
C GLU A 75 -27.55 -8.81 14.50
N ILE A 76 -26.28 -8.44 14.33
CA ILE A 76 -25.89 -7.30 13.49
C ILE A 76 -26.27 -7.57 12.03
N VAL A 77 -25.92 -8.75 11.50
CA VAL A 77 -26.26 -9.15 10.13
C VAL A 77 -27.78 -9.16 9.94
N ARG A 78 -28.54 -9.74 10.87
CA ARG A 78 -30.00 -9.83 10.81
C ARG A 78 -30.69 -8.46 10.81
N LYS A 79 -30.12 -7.47 11.49
CA LYS A 79 -30.64 -6.09 11.54
C LYS A 79 -30.21 -5.25 10.34
N GLY A 80 -29.40 -5.80 9.43
CA GLY A 80 -28.84 -5.05 8.31
C GLY A 80 -27.77 -4.04 8.74
N GLY A 81 -27.01 -4.37 9.79
CA GLY A 81 -25.89 -3.55 10.26
C GLY A 81 -24.75 -3.47 9.25
N THR A 82 -23.81 -2.57 9.51
CA THR A 82 -22.67 -2.28 8.61
C THR A 82 -21.49 -3.22 8.86
N LEU A 83 -20.54 -3.27 7.92
CA LEU A 83 -19.26 -3.98 8.10
C LEU A 83 -18.45 -3.34 9.22
N SER A 84 -18.50 -2.01 9.36
CA SER A 84 -17.84 -1.32 10.47
C SER A 84 -18.41 -1.72 11.84
N GLU A 85 -19.74 -1.86 11.97
CA GLU A 85 -20.39 -2.36 13.20
C GLU A 85 -20.00 -3.81 13.50
N PHE A 86 -20.01 -4.67 12.47
CA PHE A 86 -19.64 -6.08 12.59
C PHE A 86 -18.18 -6.25 13.04
N VAL A 87 -17.24 -5.57 12.39
CA VAL A 87 -15.81 -5.63 12.73
C VAL A 87 -15.54 -5.03 14.11
N THR A 88 -16.23 -3.94 14.48
CA THR A 88 -16.15 -3.38 15.84
C THR A 88 -16.56 -4.40 16.89
N CYS A 89 -17.69 -5.08 16.67
CA CYS A 89 -18.18 -6.13 17.55
C CYS A 89 -17.15 -7.26 17.68
N LEU A 90 -16.64 -7.78 16.55
CA LEU A 90 -15.67 -8.86 16.52
C LEU A 90 -14.36 -8.50 17.26
N LEU A 91 -13.74 -7.37 16.91
CA LEU A 91 -12.45 -6.96 17.50
C LEU A 91 -12.56 -6.75 19.02
N SER A 92 -13.71 -6.24 19.48
CA SER A 92 -13.96 -6.03 20.92
C SER A 92 -13.96 -7.31 21.75
N GLN A 93 -14.16 -8.48 21.12
CA GLN A 93 -14.13 -9.79 21.80
C GLN A 93 -12.71 -10.31 22.03
N SER A 94 -11.74 -9.87 21.22
CA SER A 94 -10.37 -10.42 21.21
C SER A 94 -9.44 -9.84 22.27
N GLY A 95 -9.69 -8.61 22.70
CA GLY A 95 -8.74 -7.84 23.50
C GLY A 95 -7.42 -7.48 22.78
N TYR A 96 -7.28 -7.82 21.50
CA TYR A 96 -6.06 -7.61 20.70
C TYR A 96 -5.87 -6.13 20.31
N CYS A 97 -6.95 -5.46 19.87
CA CYS A 97 -6.93 -4.05 19.49
C CYS A 97 -7.61 -3.21 20.61
N ASP A 98 -7.05 -2.07 20.99
CA ASP A 98 -7.61 -1.17 22.02
C ASP A 98 -8.83 -0.38 21.49
N ARG A 99 -9.56 0.33 22.36
CA ARG A 99 -10.76 1.08 21.94
C ARG A 99 -10.48 2.15 20.89
N MET A 100 -9.31 2.78 20.90
CA MET A 100 -8.94 3.81 19.94
C MET A 100 -8.58 3.19 18.59
N GLN A 101 -7.84 2.08 18.59
CA GLN A 101 -7.51 1.30 17.39
C GLN A 101 -8.78 0.76 16.74
N ILE A 102 -9.70 0.19 17.52
CA ILE A 102 -11.00 -0.28 17.00
C ILE A 102 -11.79 0.87 16.37
N ALA A 103 -11.84 2.05 17.02
CA ALA A 103 -12.52 3.22 16.46
C ALA A 103 -11.90 3.70 15.14
N GLN A 104 -10.56 3.70 15.04
CA GLN A 104 -9.86 4.06 13.81
C GLN A 104 -10.14 3.07 12.68
N ILE A 105 -10.13 1.76 12.97
CA ILE A 105 -10.45 0.72 11.99
C ILE A 105 -11.91 0.85 11.53
N ALA A 106 -12.85 1.03 12.46
CA ALA A 106 -14.26 1.21 12.15
C ALA A 106 -14.49 2.45 11.25
N GLN A 107 -13.81 3.57 11.54
CA GLN A 107 -13.87 4.76 10.69
C GLN A 107 -13.33 4.48 9.29
N GLN A 108 -12.18 3.79 9.17
CA GLN A 108 -11.62 3.43 7.87
C GLN A 108 -12.57 2.55 7.05
N ILE A 109 -13.27 1.60 7.69
CA ILE A 109 -14.26 0.76 7.03
C ILE A 109 -15.47 1.60 6.58
N ALA A 110 -16.01 2.44 7.47
CA ALA A 110 -17.15 3.30 7.16
C ALA A 110 -16.86 4.27 6.00
N GLU A 111 -15.63 4.78 5.90
CA GLU A 111 -15.20 5.61 4.76
C GLU A 111 -15.21 4.86 3.42
N LEU A 112 -15.03 3.53 3.43
CA LEU A 112 -15.09 2.67 2.24
C LEU A 112 -16.52 2.28 1.88
N GLU A 113 -17.41 2.10 2.87
CA GLU A 113 -18.81 1.69 2.64
C GLU A 113 -19.60 2.68 1.78
N HIS A 114 -19.22 3.95 1.81
CA HIS A 114 -19.88 5.01 1.03
C HIS A 114 -19.24 5.27 -0.35
N LYS A 115 -18.22 4.50 -0.72
CA LYS A 115 -17.44 4.69 -1.95
C LYS A 115 -17.81 3.68 -3.03
N SER A 116 -17.57 4.04 -4.29
CA SER A 116 -17.75 3.09 -5.39
C SER A 116 -16.72 1.95 -5.31
N GLU A 117 -17.02 0.79 -5.88
CA GLU A 117 -16.06 -0.33 -5.95
C GLU A 117 -14.76 0.09 -6.65
N TYR A 118 -14.85 1.03 -7.60
CA TYR A 118 -13.68 1.59 -8.27
C TYR A 118 -12.83 2.43 -7.31
N GLU A 119 -13.43 3.34 -6.53
CA GLU A 119 -12.74 4.12 -5.51
C GLU A 119 -12.10 3.22 -4.44
N CYS A 120 -12.83 2.22 -3.95
CA CYS A 120 -12.32 1.23 -2.99
C CYS A 120 -11.14 0.43 -3.58
N SER A 121 -11.24 0.03 -4.84
CA SER A 121 -10.16 -0.65 -5.57
C SER A 121 -8.93 0.24 -5.74
N LYS A 122 -9.11 1.54 -6.03
CA LYS A 122 -8.02 2.52 -6.06
C LYS A 122 -7.38 2.66 -4.68
N ILE A 123 -8.15 2.83 -3.61
CA ILE A 123 -7.61 2.96 -2.25
C ILE A 123 -6.78 1.72 -1.87
N ARG A 124 -7.26 0.52 -2.20
CA ARG A 124 -6.49 -0.72 -2.01
C ARG A 124 -5.16 -0.71 -2.78
N ALA A 125 -5.18 -0.29 -4.04
CA ALA A 125 -3.96 -0.18 -4.85
C ALA A 125 -2.98 0.87 -4.29
N ASP A 126 -3.49 2.02 -3.83
CA ASP A 126 -2.71 3.07 -3.17
C ASP A 126 -2.01 2.54 -1.91
N ARG A 127 -2.67 1.64 -1.15
CA ARG A 127 -2.08 1.01 0.04
C ARG A 127 -0.95 0.05 -0.28
N TYR A 128 -0.99 -0.66 -1.39
CA TYR A 128 0.16 -1.46 -1.82
C TYR A 128 1.40 -0.58 -2.06
N VAL A 129 1.22 0.63 -2.61
CA VAL A 129 2.32 1.60 -2.78
C VAL A 129 2.87 2.06 -1.44
N THR A 130 2.01 2.45 -0.49
CA THR A 130 2.48 2.91 0.83
C THR A 130 3.20 1.82 1.64
N ASN A 131 2.87 0.54 1.37
CA ASN A 131 3.48 -0.61 2.03
C ASN A 131 4.71 -1.17 1.28
N GLY A 132 5.16 -0.49 0.22
CA GLY A 132 6.31 -0.92 -0.59
C GLY A 132 6.04 -2.13 -1.50
N ARG A 133 4.80 -2.64 -1.58
CA ARG A 133 4.41 -3.76 -2.45
C ARG A 133 4.11 -3.28 -3.87
N TYR A 134 5.12 -2.73 -4.55
CA TYR A 134 4.93 -2.04 -5.82
C TYR A 134 4.44 -2.96 -6.96
N ALA A 135 4.87 -4.23 -7.03
CA ALA A 135 4.38 -5.15 -8.05
C ALA A 135 2.88 -5.46 -7.91
N ALA A 136 2.42 -5.71 -6.68
CA ALA A 136 1.00 -5.88 -6.37
C ALA A 136 0.20 -4.61 -6.70
N ALA A 137 0.74 -3.42 -6.38
CA ALA A 137 0.13 -2.14 -6.73
C ALA A 137 -0.06 -1.99 -8.24
N ILE A 138 0.99 -2.26 -9.03
CA ILE A 138 0.95 -2.18 -10.50
C ILE A 138 -0.10 -3.15 -11.07
N ALA A 139 -0.17 -4.38 -10.56
CA ALA A 139 -1.18 -5.34 -10.98
C ALA A 139 -2.61 -4.81 -10.70
N ALA A 140 -2.85 -4.29 -9.50
CA ALA A 140 -4.14 -3.71 -9.11
C ALA A 140 -4.52 -2.50 -9.97
N TYR A 141 -3.60 -1.57 -10.22
CA TYR A 141 -3.84 -0.41 -11.10
C TYR A 141 -4.11 -0.82 -12.54
N ARG A 142 -3.42 -1.83 -13.08
CA ARG A 142 -3.70 -2.34 -14.42
C ARG A 142 -5.11 -2.89 -14.54
N THR A 143 -5.59 -3.61 -13.52
CA THR A 143 -6.97 -4.11 -13.47
C THR A 143 -7.97 -2.96 -13.41
N LEU A 144 -7.71 -1.94 -12.59
CA LEU A 144 -8.53 -0.71 -12.54
C LEU A 144 -8.60 -0.03 -13.91
N LEU A 145 -7.45 0.12 -14.56
CA LEU A 145 -7.33 0.74 -15.89
C LEU A 145 -7.90 -0.15 -17.01
N ALA A 146 -8.07 -1.45 -16.83
CA ALA A 146 -8.75 -2.30 -17.81
C ALA A 146 -10.27 -2.12 -17.75
N ASN A 147 -10.81 -1.81 -16.57
CA ASN A 147 -12.25 -1.68 -16.31
C ASN A 147 -12.77 -0.24 -16.46
N GLN A 148 -12.11 0.57 -17.30
CA GLN A 148 -12.30 2.03 -17.48
C GLN A 148 -13.68 2.51 -17.95
N ALA A 149 -14.68 1.64 -18.09
CA ALA A 149 -15.97 2.01 -18.66
C ALA A 149 -16.75 2.90 -17.68
N ALA A 150 -16.67 4.22 -17.90
CA ALA A 150 -17.46 5.30 -17.29
C ALA A 150 -16.83 6.11 -16.13
N GLU A 151 -15.51 6.09 -15.94
CA GLU A 151 -14.88 6.86 -14.85
C GLU A 151 -14.40 8.26 -15.26
N ASN A 152 -14.41 9.18 -14.30
CA ASN A 152 -13.96 10.56 -14.46
C ASN A 152 -12.50 10.60 -14.95
N PRO A 153 -12.16 11.31 -16.05
CA PRO A 153 -10.80 11.40 -16.59
C PRO A 153 -9.76 11.80 -15.54
N ILE A 154 -10.07 12.72 -14.64
CA ILE A 154 -9.16 13.15 -13.57
C ILE A 154 -8.83 11.99 -12.63
N LEU A 155 -9.84 11.17 -12.29
CA LEU A 155 -9.65 10.00 -11.44
C LEU A 155 -8.81 8.93 -12.13
N VAL A 156 -9.04 8.69 -13.43
CA VAL A 156 -8.20 7.81 -14.25
C VAL A 156 -6.76 8.34 -14.33
N GLY A 157 -6.57 9.65 -14.50
CA GLY A 157 -5.27 10.30 -14.46
C GLY A 157 -4.54 10.08 -13.12
N ASN A 158 -5.25 10.18 -11.99
CA ASN A 158 -4.69 9.90 -10.67
C ASN A 158 -4.27 8.44 -10.50
N VAL A 159 -5.00 7.48 -11.10
CA VAL A 159 -4.60 6.07 -11.13
C VAL A 159 -3.32 5.87 -11.95
N TRP A 160 -3.20 6.50 -13.13
CA TRP A 160 -1.96 6.49 -13.89
C TRP A 160 -0.79 7.09 -13.11
N HIS A 161 -1.00 8.21 -12.40
CA HIS A 161 0.02 8.84 -11.58
C HIS A 161 0.53 7.89 -10.49
N ASN A 162 -0.38 7.28 -9.73
CA ASN A 162 0.00 6.38 -8.64
C ASN A 162 0.66 5.09 -9.15
N MET A 163 0.27 4.60 -10.33
CA MET A 163 0.97 3.51 -11.00
C MET A 163 2.40 3.93 -11.41
N GLY A 164 2.58 5.18 -11.86
CA GLY A 164 3.89 5.79 -12.08
C GLY A 164 4.76 5.74 -10.83
N LYS A 165 4.22 6.11 -9.67
CA LYS A 165 4.93 6.04 -8.37
C LYS A 165 5.38 4.63 -8.03
N ALA A 166 4.54 3.63 -8.30
CA ALA A 166 4.90 2.23 -8.10
C ALA A 166 6.04 1.79 -9.04
N TYR A 167 6.04 2.21 -10.31
CA TYR A 167 7.16 1.94 -11.22
C TYR A 167 8.44 2.65 -10.79
N THR A 168 8.36 3.91 -10.33
CA THR A 168 9.50 4.64 -9.76
C THR A 168 10.11 3.87 -8.57
N GLY A 169 9.27 3.36 -7.67
CA GLY A 169 9.71 2.53 -6.53
C GLY A 169 10.38 1.19 -6.92
N LEU A 170 10.19 0.74 -8.16
CA LEU A 170 10.89 -0.42 -8.74
C LEU A 170 12.06 -0.03 -9.65
N PHE A 171 12.44 1.26 -9.68
CA PHE A 171 13.46 1.82 -10.57
C PHE A 171 13.16 1.62 -12.06
N ARG A 172 11.89 1.42 -12.42
CA ARG A 172 11.40 1.27 -13.80
C ARG A 172 10.98 2.61 -14.37
N PHE A 173 11.96 3.50 -14.53
CA PHE A 173 11.73 4.91 -14.82
C PHE A 173 11.09 5.16 -16.19
N ARG A 174 11.33 4.30 -17.20
CA ARG A 174 10.73 4.45 -18.53
C ARG A 174 9.22 4.26 -18.46
N GLU A 175 8.78 3.18 -17.81
CA GLU A 175 7.38 2.89 -17.57
C GLU A 175 6.74 3.94 -16.64
N ALA A 176 7.48 4.42 -15.64
CA ALA A 176 7.02 5.50 -14.77
C ALA A 176 6.75 6.79 -15.57
N ALA A 177 7.68 7.22 -16.42
CA ALA A 177 7.51 8.41 -17.27
C ALA A 177 6.30 8.28 -18.20
N ASP A 178 6.10 7.12 -18.83
CA ASP A 178 4.92 6.87 -19.66
C ASP A 178 3.61 6.97 -18.87
N CYS A 179 3.60 6.47 -17.63
CA CYS A 179 2.44 6.58 -16.73
C CYS A 179 2.18 8.02 -16.33
N TYR A 180 3.20 8.77 -15.93
CA TYR A 180 3.06 10.16 -15.52
C TYR A 180 2.64 11.08 -16.68
N ARG A 181 3.16 10.85 -17.90
CA ARG A 181 2.71 11.57 -19.10
C ARG A 181 1.22 11.34 -19.36
N LYS A 182 0.77 10.09 -19.30
CA LYS A 182 -0.66 9.74 -19.44
C LYS A 182 -1.50 10.36 -18.32
N ALA A 183 -0.99 10.36 -17.09
CA ALA A 183 -1.65 10.98 -15.96
C ALA A 183 -1.88 12.47 -16.20
N TYR A 184 -0.81 13.21 -16.55
CA TYR A 184 -0.88 14.64 -16.80
C TYR A 184 -1.84 14.99 -17.94
N GLY A 185 -1.85 14.21 -19.03
CA GLY A 185 -2.79 14.41 -20.14
C GLY A 185 -4.27 14.21 -19.77
N LEU A 186 -4.57 13.62 -18.60
CA LEU A 186 -5.93 13.35 -18.13
C LEU A 186 -6.35 14.22 -16.94
N ASN A 187 -5.42 14.51 -16.02
CA ASN A 187 -5.70 15.26 -14.79
C ASN A 187 -5.12 16.67 -14.76
N GLU A 188 -4.25 17.02 -15.72
CA GLU A 188 -3.54 18.30 -15.83
C GLU A 188 -2.78 18.69 -14.54
N ASN A 189 -2.47 17.73 -13.67
CA ASN A 189 -1.83 17.99 -12.39
C ASN A 189 -0.32 18.27 -12.60
N PRO A 190 0.18 19.46 -12.26
CA PRO A 190 1.59 19.82 -12.42
C PRO A 190 2.56 18.86 -11.72
N GLU A 191 2.14 18.22 -10.63
CA GLU A 191 2.92 17.19 -9.96
C GLU A 191 3.19 16.00 -10.89
N SER A 192 2.19 15.55 -11.66
CA SER A 192 2.37 14.45 -12.62
C SER A 192 3.39 14.82 -13.70
N LEU A 193 3.36 16.05 -14.22
CA LEU A 193 4.35 16.51 -15.18
C LEU A 193 5.75 16.56 -14.55
N ARG A 194 5.87 17.08 -13.32
CA ARG A 194 7.15 17.14 -12.60
C ARG A 194 7.76 15.75 -12.42
N GLU A 195 6.98 14.79 -11.92
CA GLU A 195 7.45 13.41 -11.72
C GLU A 195 7.81 12.73 -13.05
N CYS A 196 7.10 13.04 -14.14
CA CYS A 196 7.46 12.60 -15.50
C CYS A 196 8.86 13.08 -15.91
N LEU A 197 9.13 14.37 -15.72
CA LEU A 197 10.43 14.97 -16.03
C LEU A 197 11.55 14.41 -15.16
N TYR A 198 11.28 14.16 -13.88
CA TYR A 198 12.23 13.51 -12.99
C TYR A 198 12.56 12.09 -13.43
N ALA A 199 11.56 11.31 -13.86
CA ALA A 199 11.78 9.98 -14.40
C ALA A 199 12.67 10.00 -15.66
N TYR A 200 12.53 10.99 -16.56
CA TYR A 200 13.42 11.15 -17.70
C TYR A 200 14.87 11.45 -17.32
N ARG A 201 15.09 12.26 -16.29
CA ARG A 201 16.43 12.52 -15.78
C ARG A 201 17.08 11.29 -15.16
N CYS A 202 16.33 10.48 -14.40
CA CYS A 202 16.83 9.20 -13.88
C CYS A 202 17.19 8.21 -15.00
N LEU A 203 16.60 8.34 -16.19
CA LEU A 203 16.95 7.57 -17.39
C LEU A 203 18.15 8.13 -18.17
N HIS A 204 18.64 9.32 -17.80
CA HIS A 204 19.55 10.11 -18.63
C HIS A 204 19.02 10.37 -20.05
N ASP A 205 17.69 10.49 -20.19
CA ASP A 205 17.00 10.70 -21.46
C ASP A 205 16.63 12.19 -21.61
N ASP A 206 17.62 12.99 -22.00
CA ASP A 206 17.48 14.43 -22.18
C ASP A 206 16.51 14.79 -23.32
N ASP A 207 16.40 13.93 -24.33
CA ASP A 207 15.47 14.14 -25.45
C ASP A 207 14.03 13.94 -24.98
N GLY A 208 13.76 12.86 -24.24
CA GLY A 208 12.46 12.62 -23.62
C GLY A 208 12.03 13.75 -22.68
N PHE A 209 12.97 14.29 -21.89
CA PHE A 209 12.74 15.47 -21.05
C PHE A 209 12.34 16.70 -21.88
N LYS A 210 13.16 17.07 -22.86
CA LYS A 210 12.95 18.28 -23.69
C LYS A 210 11.66 18.20 -24.50
N ASN A 211 11.40 17.05 -25.12
CA ASN A 211 10.21 16.84 -25.93
C ASN A 211 8.95 16.94 -25.08
N THR A 212 8.92 16.30 -23.90
CA THR A 212 7.76 16.36 -23.00
C THR A 212 7.53 17.77 -22.46
N ALA A 213 8.60 18.47 -22.05
CA ALA A 213 8.49 19.85 -21.57
C ALA A 213 7.91 20.78 -22.66
N ALA A 214 8.36 20.62 -23.91
CA ALA A 214 7.86 21.38 -25.06
C ALA A 214 6.40 21.04 -25.39
N GLU A 215 6.02 19.75 -25.40
CA GLU A 215 4.64 19.28 -25.63
C GLU A 215 3.66 19.85 -24.60
N CYS A 216 4.09 19.99 -23.34
CA CYS A 216 3.28 20.57 -22.27
C CYS A 216 3.33 22.10 -22.22
N GLY A 217 4.01 22.75 -23.17
CA GLY A 217 4.07 24.21 -23.27
C GLY A 217 4.92 24.88 -22.19
N MET A 218 5.81 24.15 -21.52
CA MET A 218 6.72 24.74 -20.54
C MET A 218 7.70 25.69 -21.22
N THR A 219 7.96 26.82 -20.57
CA THR A 219 9.03 27.72 -20.94
C THR A 219 10.40 27.07 -20.68
N ALA A 220 11.43 27.57 -21.36
CA ALA A 220 12.80 27.11 -21.13
C ALA A 220 13.25 27.34 -19.67
N GLU A 221 12.73 28.39 -19.02
CA GLU A 221 13.01 28.73 -17.64
C GLU A 221 12.36 27.73 -16.66
N GLU A 222 11.08 27.39 -16.84
CA GLU A 222 10.40 26.38 -16.01
C GLU A 222 11.05 24.99 -16.16
N ALA A 223 11.45 24.63 -17.38
CA ALA A 223 12.15 23.38 -17.64
C ALA A 223 13.54 23.35 -16.98
N ALA A 224 14.25 24.48 -17.00
CA ALA A 224 15.54 24.62 -16.31
C ALA A 224 15.38 24.58 -14.78
N GLU A 225 14.35 25.21 -14.22
CA GLU A 225 14.04 25.17 -12.79
C GLU A 225 13.70 23.75 -12.33
N ALA A 226 12.89 23.02 -13.10
CA ALA A 226 12.58 21.61 -12.82
C ALA A 226 13.86 20.75 -12.83
N ALA A 227 14.76 20.96 -13.78
CA ALA A 227 16.05 20.27 -13.82
C ALA A 227 16.96 20.65 -12.64
N HIS A 228 16.99 21.94 -12.27
CA HIS A 228 17.79 22.42 -11.14
C HIS A 228 17.31 21.81 -9.82
N ARG A 229 16.00 21.83 -9.57
CA ARG A 229 15.41 21.23 -8.35
C ARG A 229 15.78 19.76 -8.19
N LEU A 230 15.79 18.98 -9.27
CA LEU A 230 16.23 17.60 -9.19
C LEU A 230 17.73 17.49 -8.85
N SER A 231 18.57 18.34 -9.45
CA SER A 231 20.00 18.36 -9.12
C SER A 231 20.25 18.73 -7.65
N GLU A 232 19.43 19.60 -7.06
CA GLU A 232 19.51 19.91 -5.62
C GLU A 232 19.07 18.73 -4.77
N LEU A 233 17.98 18.06 -5.15
CA LEU A 233 17.50 16.86 -4.45
C LEU A 233 18.51 15.72 -4.49
N SER A 234 19.30 15.57 -5.56
CA SER A 234 20.38 14.58 -5.63
C SER A 234 21.61 14.93 -4.78
N ARG A 235 21.68 16.14 -4.23
CA ARG A 235 22.81 16.66 -3.45
C ARG A 235 22.43 17.00 -2.02
N THR A 236 21.36 16.39 -1.51
CA THR A 236 21.03 16.54 -0.10
C THR A 236 22.14 15.94 0.75
N GLU A 237 22.29 16.45 1.98
CA GLU A 237 23.33 16.00 2.88
C GLU A 237 23.21 14.49 3.16
N GLU A 238 22.00 13.95 3.23
CA GLU A 238 21.78 12.52 3.43
C GLU A 238 22.30 11.68 2.25
N ILE A 239 22.08 12.12 1.01
CA ILE A 239 22.58 11.40 -0.18
C ILE A 239 24.09 11.49 -0.24
N ARG A 240 24.66 12.67 0.01
CA ARG A 240 26.10 12.87 -0.01
C ARG A 240 26.81 12.01 1.04
N GLN A 241 26.29 11.97 2.27
CA GLN A 241 26.83 11.12 3.34
C GLN A 241 26.75 9.64 2.97
N PHE A 242 25.65 9.23 2.33
CA PHE A 242 25.49 7.86 1.85
C PHE A 242 26.49 7.52 0.73
N GLU A 243 26.68 8.41 -0.25
CA GLU A 243 27.69 8.24 -1.31
C GLU A 243 29.10 8.13 -0.74
N GLU A 244 29.49 9.03 0.17
CA GLU A 244 30.80 8.99 0.86
C GLU A 244 31.00 7.70 1.66
N GLN A 245 29.95 7.22 2.34
CA GLN A 245 30.00 5.96 3.06
C GLN A 245 30.23 4.79 2.10
N VAL A 246 29.46 4.71 1.01
CA VAL A 246 29.59 3.66 0.01
C VAL A 246 30.97 3.68 -0.63
N ASP A 247 31.46 4.85 -1.06
CA ASP A 247 32.77 5.03 -1.66
C ASP A 247 33.90 4.63 -0.69
N GLY A 248 33.76 4.96 0.60
CA GLY A 248 34.67 4.54 1.66
C GLY A 248 34.77 3.02 1.79
N LEU A 249 33.62 2.33 1.85
CA LEU A 249 33.57 0.86 1.92
C LEU A 249 34.31 0.21 0.74
N PHE A 250 34.11 0.73 -0.47
CA PHE A 250 34.79 0.25 -1.68
C PHE A 250 36.29 0.56 -1.70
N ALA A 251 36.69 1.76 -1.25
CA ALA A 251 38.09 2.17 -1.21
C ALA A 251 38.91 1.37 -0.18
N ASP A 252 38.31 1.07 0.98
CA ASP A 252 38.94 0.33 2.07
C ASP A 252 38.89 -1.20 1.85
N GLY A 253 38.20 -1.67 0.80
CA GLY A 253 38.11 -3.08 0.45
C GLY A 253 37.34 -3.93 1.46
N GLN A 254 36.32 -3.35 2.11
CA GLN A 254 35.49 -4.04 3.12
C GLN A 254 34.45 -4.97 2.46
N GLU A 255 34.93 -6.04 1.82
CA GLU A 255 34.11 -6.95 1.01
C GLU A 255 32.89 -7.53 1.75
N ASP A 256 33.04 -7.90 3.03
CA ASP A 256 31.95 -8.46 3.84
C ASP A 256 30.83 -7.45 4.11
N GLU A 257 31.18 -6.18 4.37
CA GLU A 257 30.20 -5.11 4.63
C GLU A 257 29.45 -4.74 3.34
N ILE A 258 30.17 -4.66 2.22
CA ILE A 258 29.59 -4.45 0.89
C ILE A 258 28.61 -5.59 0.56
N ALA A 259 29.02 -6.84 0.79
CA ALA A 259 28.17 -8.00 0.53
C ALA A 259 26.90 -8.00 1.40
N GLY A 260 27.01 -7.63 2.68
CA GLY A 260 25.87 -7.48 3.60
C GLY A 260 24.89 -6.41 3.13
N MET A 261 25.39 -5.23 2.76
CA MET A 261 24.57 -4.13 2.23
C MET A 261 23.83 -4.53 0.94
N LEU A 262 24.54 -5.16 -0.01
CA LEU A 262 23.93 -5.64 -1.26
C LEU A 262 22.87 -6.72 -1.00
N ALA A 263 23.08 -7.60 -0.01
CA ALA A 263 22.09 -8.61 0.37
C ALA A 263 20.80 -7.96 0.90
N GLU A 264 20.90 -6.97 1.77
CA GLU A 264 19.75 -6.24 2.31
C GLU A 264 18.96 -5.51 1.21
N TRP A 265 19.66 -4.83 0.29
CA TRP A 265 19.01 -4.15 -0.84
C TRP A 265 18.32 -5.15 -1.76
N LYS A 266 18.95 -6.30 -2.02
CA LYS A 266 18.36 -7.37 -2.82
C LYS A 266 17.09 -7.91 -2.19
N ASP A 267 17.08 -8.13 -0.88
CA ASP A 267 15.90 -8.63 -0.18
C ASP A 267 14.79 -7.59 -0.09
N THR A 268 15.13 -6.32 0.12
CA THR A 268 14.19 -5.21 0.03
C THR A 268 13.56 -5.12 -1.37
N TYR A 269 14.37 -5.17 -2.42
CA TYR A 269 13.86 -5.15 -3.79
C TYR A 269 12.97 -6.36 -4.11
N ARG A 270 13.38 -7.57 -3.68
CA ARG A 270 12.57 -8.79 -3.82
C ARG A 270 11.23 -8.65 -3.13
N LYS A 271 11.19 -8.09 -1.90
CA LYS A 271 9.94 -7.82 -1.17
C LYS A 271 9.04 -6.89 -1.98
N ASN A 272 9.60 -5.84 -2.57
CA ASN A 272 8.85 -4.87 -3.37
C ASN A 272 8.27 -5.47 -4.66
N CYS A 273 8.94 -6.50 -5.21
CA CYS A 273 8.52 -7.24 -6.40
C CYS A 273 7.51 -8.37 -6.14
N ARG A 274 7.15 -8.68 -4.88
CA ARG A 274 6.15 -9.72 -4.59
C ARG A 274 4.75 -9.24 -4.97
N ILE A 275 4.02 -10.11 -5.67
CA ILE A 275 2.59 -9.95 -5.98
C ILE A 275 1.80 -10.57 -4.85
#